data_AF-A0AAJ2Q3B0-F1
#
_entry.id   AF-A0AAJ2Q3B0-F1
#
_cell.length_a   1.000
_cell.length_b   1.000
_cell.length_c   1.000
_cell.angle_alpha   90.00
_cell.angle_beta   90.00
_cell.angle_gamma   90.00
#
_symmetry.space_group_name_H-M   'P 1'
#
loop_
_entity.id
_entity.type
_entity.pdbx_description
1 polymer ?
#
loop_
_entity_poly.entity_id
_entity_poly.type
_entity_poly.pdbx_seq_one_letter_code
_entity_poly.pdbx_strand_id
1 'polypeptide(L)'
;MFDLRRSDVVLLQAVVDHGSLHAVERDGWMTQSSASRRLVKLERRLRTALVSRGATGTEPTEAGHALLHVGRRLLASIDFAIATTHHGAGAASRLPVVEFAVGSEWAYGLDGHLAGRFPDVVFDIVPDDSHRIWQRFERYAADAALGWETARRPMARRGDVLIRTIAEEPQQIALPSGHPLAEQGILDLRGLTGADWVAVVGGDSGDDQGWALSRLTPVPSVSFTVRSQGAALDLVRRGYGIALVSPSSLGGSPARGVVLRPLRQKFVRRLRLAVDPLAIPEPLAEDLCASLRRRYVLRTTAHGSVPAVTQQDPDRGTPADPADAGCAVPPPVLLSELHWSSPGRCGGFEPEHLHLLRVIGRTGSLNQAASALLVTQPALTRRIRRLEASCGLPLVHSTARGTSLSATARRLLACTGPAEHRLDALANHLRQSGPAAGMPPAEGAAGPVPSPVRPRKAPR
;
A
#
# COMPACT_ATOMS: atom_id res chain seq x y z
N MET A 1 6.54 -17.43 -19.97
CA MET A 1 6.86 -16.54 -18.86
C MET A 1 7.54 -15.29 -19.38
N PHE A 2 6.99 -14.12 -19.06
CA PHE A 2 7.55 -12.81 -19.34
C PHE A 2 8.71 -12.54 -18.37
N ASP A 3 9.89 -12.26 -18.93
CA ASP A 3 11.12 -11.99 -18.16
C ASP A 3 11.11 -10.55 -17.58
N LEU A 4 10.40 -10.34 -16.46
CA LEU A 4 10.47 -9.08 -15.72
C LEU A 4 11.62 -9.17 -14.71
N ARG A 5 12.49 -8.15 -14.66
CA ARG A 5 13.59 -8.11 -13.68
C ARG A 5 13.29 -7.17 -12.53
N ARG A 6 13.92 -7.38 -11.38
CA ARG A 6 13.81 -6.47 -10.23
C ARG A 6 14.18 -5.03 -10.59
N SER A 7 15.21 -4.86 -11.41
CA SER A 7 15.64 -3.56 -11.93
C SER A 7 14.58 -2.86 -12.80
N ASP A 8 13.69 -3.62 -13.45
CA ASP A 8 12.61 -3.03 -14.26
C ASP A 8 11.53 -2.42 -13.35
N VAL A 9 11.22 -3.09 -12.24
CA VAL A 9 10.29 -2.61 -11.21
C VAL A 9 10.86 -1.37 -10.50
N VAL A 10 12.13 -1.42 -10.09
CA VAL A 10 12.82 -0.29 -9.45
C VAL A 10 12.89 0.93 -10.37
N LEU A 11 13.10 0.71 -11.66
CA LEU A 11 13.11 1.79 -12.64
C LEU A 11 11.76 2.50 -12.75
N LEU A 12 10.66 1.74 -12.82
CA LEU A 12 9.30 2.30 -12.87
C LEU A 12 8.92 2.99 -11.55
N GLN A 13 9.34 2.44 -10.41
CA GLN A 13 9.20 3.06 -9.10
C GLN A 13 9.83 4.45 -9.07
N ALA A 14 11.08 4.58 -9.51
CA ALA A 14 11.78 5.87 -9.51
C ALA A 14 11.07 6.93 -10.38
N VAL A 15 10.40 6.51 -11.46
CA VAL A 15 9.57 7.41 -12.27
C VAL A 15 8.33 7.86 -11.51
N VAL A 16 7.67 6.98 -10.75
CA VAL A 16 6.54 7.34 -9.88
C VAL A 16 6.96 8.34 -8.80
N ASP A 17 8.07 8.08 -8.12
CA ASP A 17 8.46 8.83 -6.92
C ASP A 17 9.03 10.21 -7.24
N HIS A 18 9.72 10.35 -8.38
CA HIS A 18 10.49 11.55 -8.69
C HIS A 18 10.08 12.25 -9.99
N GLY A 19 9.16 11.67 -10.77
CA GLY A 19 8.75 12.22 -12.06
C GLY A 19 9.90 12.34 -13.07
N SER A 20 11.02 11.65 -12.86
CA SER A 20 12.23 11.82 -13.67
C SER A 20 13.15 10.61 -13.61
N LEU A 21 13.68 10.24 -14.78
CA LEU A 21 14.74 9.24 -14.90
C LEU A 21 16.11 9.73 -14.38
N HIS A 22 16.28 11.02 -14.05
CA HIS A 22 17.51 11.52 -13.42
C HIS A 22 17.65 11.08 -11.96
N ALA A 23 16.56 10.73 -11.29
CA ALA A 23 16.62 10.32 -9.89
C ALA A 23 17.43 9.03 -9.69
N VAL A 24 17.36 8.09 -10.65
CA VAL A 24 18.11 6.82 -10.58
C VAL A 24 19.63 6.98 -10.62
N GLU A 25 20.13 8.11 -11.17
CA GLU A 25 21.54 8.49 -11.14
C GLU A 25 21.95 9.04 -9.77
N ARG A 26 21.10 9.87 -9.16
CA ARG A 26 21.34 10.45 -7.82
C ARG A 26 21.47 9.36 -6.76
N ASP A 27 20.67 8.31 -6.87
CA ASP A 27 20.65 7.20 -5.92
C ASP A 27 21.74 6.14 -6.21
N GLY A 28 22.62 6.41 -7.19
CA GLY A 28 23.78 5.57 -7.51
C GLY A 28 23.45 4.20 -8.11
N TRP A 29 22.20 3.99 -8.57
CA TRP A 29 21.71 2.69 -9.03
C TRP A 29 22.07 2.38 -10.47
N MET A 30 21.96 3.36 -11.37
CA MET A 30 22.37 3.26 -12.78
C MET A 30 22.45 4.63 -13.45
N THR A 31 23.10 4.71 -14.61
CA THR A 31 23.05 5.94 -15.44
C THR A 31 21.68 6.13 -16.08
N GLN A 32 21.27 7.37 -16.33
CA GLN A 32 20.03 7.77 -16.99
C GLN A 32 19.98 7.16 -18.41
N SER A 33 21.12 7.13 -19.10
CA SER A 33 21.25 6.49 -20.41
C SER A 33 21.01 4.98 -20.35
N SER A 34 21.42 4.31 -19.27
CA SER A 34 21.14 2.88 -19.03
C SER A 34 19.67 2.65 -18.66
N ALA A 35 19.11 3.50 -17.81
CA ALA A 35 17.71 3.51 -17.42
C ALA A 35 16.78 3.66 -18.64
N SER A 36 17.04 4.66 -19.49
CA SER A 36 16.26 4.92 -20.69
C SER A 36 16.32 3.76 -21.69
N ARG A 37 17.51 3.22 -22.00
CA ARG A 37 17.64 2.05 -22.89
C ARG A 37 16.89 0.83 -22.37
N ARG A 38 16.92 0.63 -21.06
CA ARG A 38 16.24 -0.48 -20.39
C ARG A 38 14.72 -0.35 -20.46
N LEU A 39 14.20 0.85 -20.20
CA LEU A 39 12.78 1.16 -20.34
C LEU A 39 12.29 0.94 -21.77
N VAL A 40 13.00 1.47 -22.76
CA VAL A 40 12.68 1.28 -24.18
C VAL A 40 12.66 -0.21 -24.55
N LYS A 41 13.59 -1.01 -24.02
CA LYS A 41 13.59 -2.47 -24.25
C LYS A 41 12.37 -3.14 -23.62
N LEU A 42 11.95 -2.71 -22.43
CA LEU A 42 10.77 -3.24 -21.75
C LEU A 42 9.48 -2.87 -22.50
N GLU A 43 9.34 -1.62 -22.92
CA GLU A 43 8.24 -1.11 -23.74
C GLU A 43 8.13 -1.85 -25.08
N ARG A 44 9.26 -2.03 -25.79
CA ARG A 44 9.30 -2.82 -27.05
C ARG A 44 8.82 -4.25 -26.85
N ARG A 45 9.19 -4.89 -25.72
CA ARG A 45 8.75 -6.26 -25.41
C ARG A 45 7.26 -6.36 -25.10
N LEU A 46 6.70 -5.32 -24.48
CA LEU A 46 5.28 -5.25 -24.12
C LEU A 46 4.41 -4.62 -25.22
N ARG A 47 5.03 -4.02 -26.23
CA ARG A 47 4.38 -3.28 -27.34
C ARG A 47 3.48 -2.13 -26.86
N THR A 48 3.83 -1.53 -25.72
CA THR A 48 3.11 -0.41 -25.13
C THR A 48 4.09 0.54 -24.44
N ALA A 49 3.74 1.82 -24.40
CA ALA A 49 4.47 2.81 -23.62
C ALA A 49 4.17 2.61 -22.13
N LEU A 50 5.20 2.53 -21.30
CA LEU A 50 5.07 2.42 -19.84
C LEU A 50 5.24 3.77 -19.17
N VAL A 51 5.86 4.73 -19.86
CA VAL A 51 5.94 6.12 -19.42
C VAL A 51 5.49 7.07 -20.52
N SER A 52 4.95 8.21 -20.13
CA SER A 52 4.67 9.35 -20.99
C SER A 52 5.58 10.52 -20.59
N ARG A 53 5.84 11.41 -21.56
CA ARG A 53 6.54 12.68 -21.30
C ARG A 53 5.52 13.81 -21.26
N GLY A 54 5.44 14.51 -20.13
CA GLY A 54 4.59 15.67 -19.92
C GLY A 54 5.39 16.96 -19.71
N ALA A 55 4.70 18.08 -19.57
CA ALA A 55 5.32 19.40 -19.32
C ALA A 55 6.08 19.47 -17.97
N THR A 56 5.70 18.61 -17.02
CA THR A 56 6.21 18.55 -15.65
C THR A 56 7.25 17.45 -15.42
N GLY A 57 7.50 16.58 -16.39
CA GLY A 57 8.43 15.46 -16.25
C GLY A 57 8.00 14.19 -16.97
N THR A 58 8.51 13.05 -16.49
CA THR A 58 8.16 11.71 -16.96
C THR A 58 7.16 11.10 -15.98
N GLU A 59 6.01 10.65 -16.46
CA GLU A 59 4.98 10.00 -15.64
C GLU A 59 4.72 8.58 -16.14
N PRO A 60 4.37 7.61 -15.28
CA PRO A 60 3.98 6.29 -15.74
C PRO A 60 2.63 6.33 -16.44
N THR A 61 2.48 5.58 -17.54
CA THR A 61 1.18 5.34 -18.17
C THR A 61 0.33 4.39 -17.30
N GLU A 62 -0.92 4.16 -17.68
CA GLU A 62 -1.76 3.13 -17.05
C GLU A 62 -1.09 1.74 -17.14
N ALA A 63 -0.50 1.41 -18.28
CA ALA A 63 0.28 0.18 -18.46
C ALA A 63 1.53 0.14 -17.56
N GLY A 64 2.20 1.29 -17.37
CA GLY A 64 3.31 1.46 -16.43
C GLY A 64 2.91 1.15 -14.99
N HIS A 65 1.79 1.73 -14.54
CA HIS A 65 1.24 1.48 -13.20
C HIS A 65 0.84 0.01 -13.01
N ALA A 66 0.15 -0.59 -13.99
CA ALA A 66 -0.25 -1.99 -13.93
C ALA A 66 0.96 -2.94 -13.88
N LEU A 67 2.02 -2.66 -14.66
CA LEU A 67 3.23 -3.49 -14.65
C LEU A 67 4.00 -3.34 -13.34
N LEU A 68 4.12 -2.11 -12.82
CA LEU A 68 4.75 -1.83 -11.54
C LEU A 68 4.03 -2.59 -10.41
N HIS A 69 2.70 -2.57 -10.43
CA HIS A 69 1.86 -3.31 -9.47
C HIS A 69 2.14 -4.82 -9.47
N VAL A 70 1.95 -5.46 -10.62
CA VAL A 70 2.14 -6.92 -10.74
C VAL A 70 3.62 -7.30 -10.49
N GLY A 71 4.55 -6.42 -10.87
CA GLY A 71 5.98 -6.58 -10.62
C GLY A 71 6.36 -6.54 -9.14
N ARG A 72 5.90 -5.55 -8.38
CA ARG A 72 6.12 -5.45 -6.93
C ARG A 72 5.62 -6.71 -6.23
N ARG A 73 4.44 -7.19 -6.60
CA ARG A 73 3.85 -8.41 -6.02
C ARG A 73 4.64 -9.68 -6.30
N LEU A 74 5.16 -9.85 -7.52
CA LEU A 74 6.00 -10.99 -7.85
C LEU A 74 7.29 -10.98 -7.02
N LEU A 75 7.91 -9.80 -6.87
CA LEU A 75 9.10 -9.65 -6.04
C LEU A 75 8.80 -9.93 -4.56
N ALA A 76 7.70 -9.40 -4.02
CA ALA A 76 7.26 -9.67 -2.65
C ALA A 76 7.00 -11.17 -2.41
N SER A 77 6.38 -11.86 -3.38
CA SER A 77 6.12 -13.30 -3.28
C SER A 77 7.41 -14.14 -3.33
N ILE A 78 8.40 -13.74 -4.13
CA ILE A 78 9.74 -14.35 -4.16
C ILE A 78 10.43 -14.13 -2.81
N ASP A 79 10.43 -12.89 -2.32
CA ASP A 79 11.09 -12.50 -1.08
C ASP A 79 10.45 -13.26 0.11
N PHE A 80 9.11 -13.38 0.14
CA PHE A 80 8.36 -14.18 1.11
C PHE A 80 8.70 -15.67 1.07
N ALA A 81 8.77 -16.27 -0.12
CA ALA A 81 9.06 -17.68 -0.28
C ALA A 81 10.48 -18.06 0.17
N ILE A 82 11.45 -17.19 -0.13
CA ILE A 82 12.84 -17.35 0.32
C ILE A 82 12.89 -17.20 1.83
N ALA A 83 12.29 -16.13 2.36
CA ALA A 83 12.23 -15.88 3.79
C ALA A 83 11.65 -17.09 4.53
N THR A 84 10.40 -17.49 4.26
CA THR A 84 9.72 -18.63 4.92
C THR A 84 10.49 -19.96 4.87
N THR A 85 11.45 -20.13 3.96
CA THR A 85 12.24 -21.36 3.89
C THR A 85 13.53 -21.32 4.73
N HIS A 86 14.08 -20.15 5.02
CA HIS A 86 15.16 -20.03 6.01
C HIS A 86 14.68 -20.36 7.44
N HIS A 87 13.39 -20.18 7.73
CA HIS A 87 12.80 -20.32 9.07
C HIS A 87 12.42 -21.77 9.47
N GLY A 88 13.15 -22.78 9.01
CA GLY A 88 13.02 -24.13 9.57
C GLY A 88 13.42 -24.13 11.06
N ALA A 89 12.41 -24.09 11.95
CA ALA A 89 12.49 -24.22 13.42
C ALA A 89 13.53 -23.33 14.13
N GLY A 90 13.22 -22.03 14.27
CA GLY A 90 13.84 -21.15 15.26
C GLY A 90 14.75 -20.05 14.69
N ALA A 91 14.45 -18.81 15.10
CA ALA A 91 15.19 -17.55 14.90
C ALA A 91 14.90 -16.71 13.63
N ALA A 92 14.28 -15.54 13.90
CA ALA A 92 14.17 -14.27 13.15
C ALA A 92 13.59 -14.27 11.72
N SER A 93 12.25 -14.29 11.63
CA SER A 93 11.44 -14.15 10.42
C SER A 93 11.59 -12.79 9.69
N ARG A 94 11.79 -12.82 8.37
CA ARG A 94 11.34 -11.72 7.49
C ARG A 94 9.92 -12.01 7.04
N LEU A 95 8.96 -11.46 7.77
CA LEU A 95 7.52 -11.55 7.50
C LEU A 95 7.14 -10.82 6.19
N PRO A 96 6.03 -11.20 5.52
CA PRO A 96 5.50 -10.46 4.37
C PRO A 96 5.18 -9.02 4.79
N VAL A 97 5.58 -8.06 3.97
CA VAL A 97 5.31 -6.64 4.21
C VAL A 97 4.10 -6.22 3.39
N VAL A 98 3.09 -5.67 4.05
CA VAL A 98 1.91 -5.05 3.45
C VAL A 98 2.02 -3.54 3.64
N GLU A 99 2.14 -2.79 2.55
CA GLU A 99 2.07 -1.34 2.61
C GLU A 99 0.62 -0.90 2.80
N PHE A 100 0.31 -0.42 4.00
CA PHE A 100 -1.05 -0.11 4.43
C PHE A 100 -1.20 1.40 4.61
N ALA A 101 -1.82 2.06 3.64
CA ALA A 101 -2.15 3.47 3.74
C ALA A 101 -3.36 3.67 4.68
N VAL A 102 -3.21 4.44 5.75
CA VAL A 102 -4.23 4.54 6.81
C VAL A 102 -4.50 5.99 7.19
N GLY A 103 -5.77 6.34 7.40
CA GLY A 103 -6.15 7.68 7.87
C GLY A 103 -5.37 8.04 9.13
N SER A 104 -4.76 9.23 9.17
CA SER A 104 -3.84 9.62 10.25
C SER A 104 -4.41 9.43 11.66
N GLU A 105 -5.70 9.71 11.87
CA GLU A 105 -6.38 9.52 13.18
C GLU A 105 -6.63 8.04 13.53
N TRP A 106 -6.55 7.16 12.54
CA TRP A 106 -6.70 5.71 12.63
C TRP A 106 -5.39 4.94 12.72
N ALA A 107 -4.29 5.52 12.25
CA ALA A 107 -2.96 4.92 12.36
C ALA A 107 -2.50 4.79 13.83
N TYR A 108 -2.92 5.72 14.70
CA TYR A 108 -2.54 5.68 16.11
C TYR A 108 -3.04 4.42 16.83
N GLY A 109 -2.11 3.64 17.39
CA GLY A 109 -2.34 2.39 18.11
C GLY A 109 -2.84 1.24 17.24
N LEU A 110 -2.79 1.39 15.90
CA LEU A 110 -3.14 0.33 14.96
C LEU A 110 -2.03 -0.71 14.85
N ASP A 111 -0.78 -0.27 14.98
CA ASP A 111 0.43 -1.07 15.05
C ASP A 111 0.32 -2.23 16.05
N GLY A 112 0.00 -1.95 17.33
CA GLY A 112 -0.15 -3.00 18.34
C GLY A 112 -1.32 -3.95 18.05
N HIS A 113 -2.40 -3.43 17.49
CA HIS A 113 -3.58 -4.21 17.11
C HIS A 113 -3.28 -5.19 15.97
N LEU A 114 -2.57 -4.72 14.94
CA LEU A 114 -2.18 -5.55 13.80
C LEU A 114 -1.11 -6.56 14.20
N ALA A 115 -0.09 -6.15 14.97
CA ALA A 115 0.96 -7.04 15.44
C ALA A 115 0.40 -8.20 16.27
N GLY A 116 -0.60 -7.94 17.14
CA GLY A 116 -1.24 -8.97 17.94
C GLY A 116 -2.13 -9.93 17.12
N ARG A 117 -2.87 -9.42 16.13
CA ARG A 117 -3.83 -10.24 15.36
C ARG A 117 -3.22 -10.94 14.13
N PHE A 118 -2.16 -10.37 13.59
CA PHE A 118 -1.47 -10.80 12.38
C PHE A 118 0.05 -10.91 12.61
N PRO A 119 0.49 -11.74 13.57
CA PRO A 119 1.92 -11.83 13.93
C PRO A 119 2.80 -12.34 12.79
N ASP A 120 2.19 -12.98 11.78
CA ASP A 120 2.86 -13.50 10.60
C ASP A 120 2.88 -12.50 9.42
N VAL A 121 2.54 -11.22 9.64
CA VAL A 121 2.55 -10.15 8.64
C VAL A 121 3.14 -8.88 9.23
N VAL A 122 4.07 -8.25 8.51
CA VAL A 122 4.53 -6.89 8.81
C VAL A 122 3.63 -5.92 8.04
N PHE A 123 3.01 -4.99 8.75
CA PHE A 123 2.31 -3.88 8.13
C PHE A 123 3.20 -2.65 8.15
N ASP A 124 3.57 -2.14 6.97
CA ASP A 124 4.18 -0.82 6.82
C ASP A 124 3.05 0.21 6.77
N ILE A 125 2.74 0.82 7.91
CA ILE A 125 1.62 1.74 8.06
C ILE A 125 2.04 3.12 7.56
N VAL A 126 1.39 3.59 6.51
CA VAL A 126 1.63 4.91 5.92
C VAL A 126 0.47 5.85 6.28
N PRO A 127 0.61 6.68 7.34
CA PRO A 127 -0.45 7.60 7.74
C PRO A 127 -0.59 8.76 6.76
N ASP A 128 -1.82 9.06 6.33
CA ASP A 128 -2.11 10.24 5.48
C ASP A 128 -3.57 10.71 5.63
N ASP A 129 -4.01 11.67 4.81
CA ASP A 129 -5.43 12.03 4.63
C ASP A 129 -6.15 11.12 3.62
N SER A 130 -7.48 11.00 3.69
CA SER A 130 -8.20 10.02 2.86
C SER A 130 -8.06 10.28 1.37
N HIS A 131 -7.93 11.53 0.93
CA HIS A 131 -7.73 11.82 -0.50
C HIS A 131 -6.40 11.24 -0.99
N ARG A 132 -5.32 11.44 -0.24
CA ARG A 132 -4.01 10.89 -0.58
C ARG A 132 -3.95 9.36 -0.42
N ILE A 133 -4.61 8.80 0.59
CA ILE A 133 -4.74 7.34 0.76
C ILE A 133 -5.36 6.70 -0.48
N TRP A 134 -6.48 7.25 -0.95
CA TRP A 134 -7.14 6.75 -2.15
C TRP A 134 -6.25 6.90 -3.39
N GLN A 135 -5.56 8.02 -3.55
CA GLN A 135 -4.59 8.19 -4.65
C GLN A 135 -3.45 7.17 -4.61
N ARG A 136 -2.87 6.91 -3.43
CA ARG A 136 -1.78 5.92 -3.27
C ARG A 136 -2.28 4.53 -3.69
N PHE A 137 -3.43 4.13 -3.19
CA PHE A 137 -4.04 2.85 -3.50
C PHE A 137 -4.39 2.72 -4.99
N GLU A 138 -5.00 3.76 -5.58
CA GLU A 138 -5.34 3.82 -7.01
C GLU A 138 -4.10 3.79 -7.93
N ARG A 139 -2.96 4.28 -7.45
CA ARG A 139 -1.66 4.23 -8.14
C ARG A 139 -0.85 2.98 -7.79
N TYR A 140 -1.47 2.02 -7.08
CA TYR A 140 -0.85 0.78 -6.62
C TYR A 140 0.39 1.00 -5.74
N ALA A 141 0.52 2.19 -5.14
CA ALA A 141 1.56 2.56 -4.17
C ALA A 141 1.13 2.21 -2.73
N ALA A 142 0.14 1.34 -2.58
CA ALA A 142 -0.27 0.72 -1.32
C ALA A 142 -1.00 -0.59 -1.66
N ASP A 143 -0.80 -1.62 -0.82
CA ASP A 143 -1.44 -2.94 -0.94
C ASP A 143 -2.84 -2.94 -0.29
N ALA A 144 -3.02 -2.10 0.73
CA ALA A 144 -4.28 -1.84 1.39
C ALA A 144 -4.44 -0.35 1.69
N ALA A 145 -5.70 0.09 1.80
CA ALA A 145 -6.07 1.44 2.18
C ALA A 145 -7.25 1.45 3.15
N LEU A 146 -7.10 2.17 4.26
CA LEU A 146 -8.15 2.43 5.25
C LEU A 146 -8.40 3.93 5.35
N GLY A 147 -9.52 4.38 4.81
CA GLY A 147 -9.85 5.81 4.75
C GLY A 147 -11.34 6.08 4.76
N TRP A 148 -11.68 7.36 4.78
CA TRP A 148 -13.04 7.86 4.75
C TRP A 148 -13.51 8.14 3.31
N GLU A 149 -14.72 7.69 3.02
CA GLU A 149 -15.48 8.05 1.83
C GLU A 149 -16.65 8.94 2.26
N THR A 150 -16.80 10.11 1.64
CA THR A 150 -17.91 11.03 1.88
C THR A 150 -18.67 11.27 0.58
N ALA A 151 -19.90 11.81 0.67
CA ALA A 151 -20.68 12.17 -0.52
C ALA A 151 -19.96 13.18 -1.43
N ARG A 152 -19.04 13.99 -0.87
CA ARG A 152 -18.27 15.00 -1.60
C ARG A 152 -16.99 14.46 -2.21
N ARG A 153 -16.45 13.39 -1.64
CA ARG A 153 -15.23 12.73 -2.10
C ARG A 153 -15.51 11.23 -2.19
N PRO A 154 -16.25 10.79 -3.22
CA PRO A 154 -16.42 9.38 -3.49
C PRO A 154 -15.08 8.78 -3.90
N MET A 155 -14.81 7.56 -3.43
CA MET A 155 -13.65 6.78 -3.86
C MET A 155 -13.91 6.21 -5.27
N ALA A 156 -12.88 6.16 -6.12
CA ALA A 156 -13.01 5.50 -7.41
C ALA A 156 -13.28 4.00 -7.22
N ARG A 157 -14.27 3.47 -7.95
CA ARG A 157 -14.60 2.05 -7.95
C ARG A 157 -13.88 1.40 -9.13
N ARG A 158 -12.96 0.46 -8.85
CA ARG A 158 -12.37 -0.42 -9.87
C ARG A 158 -12.79 -1.87 -9.64
N GLY A 159 -12.93 -2.63 -10.72
CA GLY A 159 -13.41 -4.02 -10.68
C GLY A 159 -12.36 -5.05 -10.24
N ASP A 160 -11.09 -4.66 -10.18
CA ASP A 160 -9.94 -5.48 -9.80
C ASP A 160 -9.60 -5.39 -8.30
N VAL A 161 -10.42 -4.70 -7.53
CA VAL A 161 -10.12 -4.19 -6.20
C VAL A 161 -11.23 -4.61 -5.23
N LEU A 162 -10.86 -5.14 -4.07
CA LEU A 162 -11.83 -5.59 -3.08
C LEU A 162 -12.08 -4.47 -2.06
N ILE A 163 -13.31 -3.96 -2.04
CA ILE A 163 -13.74 -2.87 -1.16
C ILE A 163 -14.72 -3.42 -0.13
N ARG A 164 -14.49 -3.11 1.14
CA ARG A 164 -15.38 -3.43 2.26
C ARG A 164 -15.74 -2.17 3.05
N THR A 165 -17.01 -2.09 3.46
CA THR A 165 -17.44 -1.08 4.44
C THR A 165 -17.13 -1.59 5.84
N ILE A 166 -16.32 -0.83 6.58
CA ILE A 166 -16.09 -1.08 8.00
C ILE A 166 -17.24 -0.48 8.82
N ALA A 167 -17.59 0.78 8.54
CA ALA A 167 -18.63 1.50 9.26
C ALA A 167 -19.25 2.64 8.44
N GLU A 168 -20.46 3.05 8.81
CA GLU A 168 -21.09 4.29 8.34
C GLU A 168 -21.24 5.22 9.54
N GLU A 169 -20.25 6.06 9.79
CA GLU A 169 -20.14 6.85 11.01
C GLU A 169 -20.86 8.19 10.88
N PRO A 170 -21.91 8.46 11.69
CA PRO A 170 -22.46 9.79 11.83
C PRO A 170 -21.53 10.66 12.69
N GLN A 171 -21.25 11.87 12.22
CA GLN A 171 -20.54 12.86 13.02
C GLN A 171 -21.41 13.42 14.14
N GLN A 172 -20.75 13.83 15.22
CA GLN A 172 -21.38 14.24 16.47
C GLN A 172 -20.79 15.55 16.98
N ILE A 173 -21.49 16.25 17.86
CA ILE A 173 -20.98 17.44 18.54
C ILE A 173 -20.36 17.02 19.87
N ALA A 174 -19.10 17.40 20.07
CA ALA A 174 -18.44 17.34 21.36
C ALA A 174 -18.78 18.61 22.15
N LEU A 175 -19.24 18.40 23.38
CA LEU A 175 -19.60 19.44 24.33
C LEU A 175 -18.82 19.24 25.64
N PRO A 176 -18.47 20.31 26.37
CA PRO A 176 -18.09 20.17 27.78
C PRO A 176 -19.22 19.47 28.56
N SER A 177 -18.89 18.62 29.54
CA SER A 177 -19.91 17.87 30.28
C SER A 177 -20.89 18.73 31.07
N GLY A 178 -20.47 19.93 31.48
CA GLY A 178 -21.33 20.93 32.15
C GLY A 178 -22.06 21.88 31.20
N HIS A 179 -21.97 21.68 29.88
CA HIS A 179 -22.60 22.55 28.91
C HIS A 179 -24.13 22.34 28.91
N PRO A 180 -24.97 23.40 28.83
CA PRO A 180 -26.44 23.26 28.87
C PRO A 180 -27.01 22.30 27.82
N LEU A 181 -26.40 22.27 26.63
CA LEU A 181 -26.79 21.36 25.55
C LEU A 181 -26.38 19.89 25.79
N ALA A 182 -25.57 19.59 26.81
CA ALA A 182 -25.16 18.22 27.11
C ALA A 182 -26.35 17.36 27.55
N GLU A 183 -27.41 17.94 28.12
CA GLU A 183 -28.61 17.19 28.52
C GLU A 183 -29.54 16.86 27.35
N GLN A 184 -29.38 17.53 26.21
CA GLN A 184 -30.20 17.27 25.03
C GLN A 184 -29.75 16.01 24.32
N GLY A 185 -30.66 15.08 24.02
CA GLY A 185 -30.34 13.80 23.38
C GLY A 185 -29.92 13.91 21.92
N ILE A 186 -30.46 14.89 21.17
CA ILE A 186 -30.15 15.16 19.77
C ILE A 186 -30.11 16.67 19.57
N LEU A 187 -29.09 17.18 18.90
CA LEU A 187 -28.92 18.61 18.62
C LEU A 187 -29.35 18.95 17.19
N ASP A 188 -29.94 20.13 17.01
CA ASP A 188 -30.12 20.73 15.69
C ASP A 188 -28.91 21.61 15.39
N LEU A 189 -28.18 21.32 14.30
CA LEU A 189 -27.01 22.12 13.92
C LEU A 189 -27.36 23.61 13.84
N ARG A 190 -28.55 23.97 13.33
CA ARG A 190 -29.02 25.36 13.18
C ARG A 190 -29.14 26.10 14.52
N GLY A 191 -29.34 25.38 15.62
CA GLY A 191 -29.40 25.94 16.97
C GLY A 191 -28.03 26.24 17.58
N LEU A 192 -26.94 25.91 16.88
CA LEU A 192 -25.56 26.05 17.36
C LEU A 192 -24.83 27.28 16.78
N THR A 193 -25.54 28.18 16.10
CA THR A 193 -24.97 29.41 15.51
C THR A 193 -24.41 30.37 16.56
N GLY A 194 -25.01 30.41 17.75
CA GLY A 194 -24.58 31.25 18.88
C GLY A 194 -23.55 30.61 19.81
N ALA A 195 -23.08 29.39 19.52
CA ALA A 195 -22.04 28.74 20.31
C ALA A 195 -20.65 29.12 19.79
N ASP A 196 -19.66 29.10 20.67
CA ASP A 196 -18.25 29.23 20.29
C ASP A 196 -17.71 27.89 19.78
N TRP A 197 -17.08 27.92 18.60
CA TRP A 197 -16.53 26.72 17.97
C TRP A 197 -15.03 26.59 18.13
N VAL A 198 -14.60 25.35 18.35
CA VAL A 198 -13.22 24.91 18.17
C VAL A 198 -13.13 24.24 16.80
N ALA A 199 -12.49 24.92 15.85
CA ALA A 199 -12.43 24.49 14.47
C ALA A 199 -11.24 23.54 14.22
N VAL A 200 -11.51 22.35 13.69
CA VAL A 200 -10.50 21.46 13.12
C VAL A 200 -10.26 21.90 11.68
N VAL A 201 -9.01 22.16 11.31
CA VAL A 201 -8.62 22.60 9.97
C VAL A 201 -7.69 21.60 9.30
N GLY A 202 -7.97 21.30 8.03
CA GLY A 202 -7.23 20.33 7.24
C GLY A 202 -7.59 18.88 7.55
N GLY A 203 -7.19 17.98 6.64
CA GLY A 203 -7.53 16.56 6.70
C GLY A 203 -9.03 16.28 6.59
N ASP A 204 -9.40 15.01 6.73
CA ASP A 204 -10.79 14.55 6.56
C ASP A 204 -11.74 15.24 7.56
N SER A 205 -11.33 15.29 8.82
CA SER A 205 -12.10 15.85 9.92
C SER A 205 -12.34 17.36 9.77
N GLY A 206 -11.34 18.10 9.29
CA GLY A 206 -11.48 19.54 9.07
C GLY A 206 -12.31 19.87 7.85
N ASP A 207 -12.17 19.09 6.76
CA ASP A 207 -13.00 19.25 5.56
C ASP A 207 -14.49 18.98 5.85
N ASP A 208 -14.77 17.94 6.65
CA ASP A 208 -16.13 17.60 7.08
C ASP A 208 -16.73 18.69 7.98
N GLN A 209 -15.96 19.20 8.95
CA GLN A 209 -16.44 20.25 9.85
C GLN A 209 -16.64 21.57 9.11
N GLY A 210 -15.70 21.98 8.26
CA GLY A 210 -15.84 23.16 7.41
C GLY A 210 -17.11 23.09 6.55
N TRP A 211 -17.45 21.90 6.03
CA TRP A 211 -18.71 21.71 5.33
C TRP A 211 -19.94 21.85 6.21
N ALA A 212 -19.95 21.26 7.41
CA ALA A 212 -21.08 21.41 8.31
C ALA A 212 -21.29 22.88 8.70
N LEU A 213 -20.22 23.59 9.05
CA LEU A 213 -20.25 25.00 9.42
C LEU A 213 -20.69 25.90 8.26
N SER A 214 -20.34 25.57 7.01
CA SER A 214 -20.79 26.33 5.84
C SER A 214 -22.32 26.26 5.61
N ARG A 215 -23.05 25.40 6.34
CA ARG A 215 -24.53 25.32 6.28
C ARG A 215 -25.22 26.21 7.32
N LEU A 216 -24.46 26.92 8.15
CA LEU A 216 -24.95 27.79 9.19
C LEU A 216 -24.99 29.26 8.73
N THR A 217 -26.10 29.91 9.06
CA THR A 217 -26.29 31.35 8.83
C THR A 217 -26.90 31.97 10.09
N PRO A 218 -26.25 32.96 10.73
CA PRO A 218 -24.92 33.49 10.39
C PRO A 218 -23.80 32.45 10.59
N VAL A 219 -22.63 32.73 10.00
CA VAL A 219 -21.43 31.91 10.23
C VAL A 219 -21.07 31.99 11.71
N PRO A 220 -20.84 30.86 12.40
CA PRO A 220 -20.59 30.86 13.83
C PRO A 220 -19.21 31.44 14.20
N SER A 221 -19.06 31.87 15.45
CA SER A 221 -17.78 32.30 16.02
C SER A 221 -16.84 31.10 16.16
N VAL A 222 -15.57 31.29 15.76
CA VAL A 222 -14.50 30.31 15.95
C VAL A 222 -13.51 30.88 16.96
N SER A 223 -13.48 30.31 18.16
CA SER A 223 -12.58 30.74 19.23
C SER A 223 -11.16 30.19 19.05
N PHE A 224 -11.04 28.98 18.48
CA PHE A 224 -9.75 28.33 18.25
C PHE A 224 -9.75 27.56 16.93
N THR A 225 -8.58 27.47 16.30
CA THR A 225 -8.32 26.54 15.19
C THR A 225 -7.24 25.54 15.57
N VAL A 226 -7.45 24.26 15.26
CA VAL A 226 -6.55 23.14 15.58
C VAL A 226 -6.45 22.18 14.40
N ARG A 227 -5.44 21.31 14.37
CA ARG A 227 -5.18 20.38 13.25
C ARG A 227 -5.47 18.91 13.56
N SER A 228 -6.07 18.60 14.72
CA SER A 228 -6.44 17.24 15.09
C SER A 228 -7.69 17.22 15.97
N GLN A 229 -8.50 16.16 15.90
CA GLN A 229 -9.68 16.04 16.76
C GLN A 229 -9.30 15.91 18.25
N GLY A 230 -8.17 15.28 18.57
CA GLY A 230 -7.68 15.19 19.95
C GLY A 230 -7.40 16.55 20.58
N ALA A 231 -6.77 17.47 19.83
CA ALA A 231 -6.56 18.85 20.30
C ALA A 231 -7.88 19.61 20.44
N ALA A 232 -8.84 19.40 19.51
CA ALA A 232 -10.16 20.00 19.62
C ALA A 232 -10.88 19.54 20.89
N LEU A 233 -10.86 18.24 21.18
CA LEU A 233 -11.45 17.67 22.38
C LEU A 233 -10.85 18.25 23.66
N ASP A 234 -9.55 18.48 23.71
CA ASP A 234 -8.92 19.04 24.91
C ASP A 234 -9.40 20.48 25.19
N LEU A 235 -9.60 21.28 24.14
CA LEU A 235 -10.16 22.63 24.27
C LEU A 235 -11.65 22.61 24.65
N VAL A 236 -12.43 21.71 24.04
CA VAL A 236 -13.84 21.47 24.40
C VAL A 236 -13.94 21.07 25.87
N ARG A 237 -13.10 20.14 26.33
CA ARG A 237 -13.06 19.68 27.74
C ARG A 237 -12.81 20.83 28.72
N ARG A 238 -12.03 21.85 28.31
CA ARG A 238 -11.73 23.04 29.10
C ARG A 238 -12.78 24.14 29.00
N GLY A 239 -13.84 23.94 28.22
CA GLY A 239 -14.94 24.89 28.09
C GLY A 239 -14.73 26.00 27.05
N TYR A 240 -13.72 25.89 26.18
CA TYR A 240 -13.42 26.93 25.18
C TYR A 240 -14.33 26.90 23.94
N GLY A 241 -15.31 25.98 23.91
CA GLY A 241 -16.28 25.89 22.83
C GLY A 241 -16.76 24.46 22.58
N ILE A 242 -17.37 24.27 21.41
CA ILE A 242 -17.90 23.00 20.91
C ILE A 242 -17.19 22.61 19.61
N ALA A 243 -17.22 21.33 19.24
CA ALA A 243 -16.61 20.86 18.00
C ALA A 243 -17.45 19.77 17.32
N LEU A 244 -17.52 19.78 16.00
CA LEU A 244 -17.94 18.60 15.24
C LEU A 244 -16.78 17.61 15.25
N VAL A 245 -17.05 16.40 15.71
CA VAL A 245 -16.08 15.32 15.86
C VAL A 245 -16.61 14.05 15.26
N SER A 246 -15.71 13.10 15.09
CA SER A 246 -16.05 11.78 14.61
C SER A 246 -15.67 10.74 15.67
N PRO A 247 -16.64 10.00 16.24
CA PRO A 247 -16.40 9.22 17.45
C PRO A 247 -15.20 8.28 17.40
N SER A 248 -14.98 7.57 16.29
CA SER A 248 -13.84 6.63 16.13
C SER A 248 -12.48 7.28 15.91
N SER A 249 -12.44 8.59 15.68
CA SER A 249 -11.22 9.39 15.43
C SER A 249 -10.63 10.00 16.71
N LEU A 250 -11.35 9.96 17.83
CA LEU A 250 -11.02 10.71 19.05
C LEU A 250 -9.85 10.14 19.87
N GLY A 251 -9.21 9.06 19.39
CA GLY A 251 -8.14 8.35 20.10
C GLY A 251 -8.65 7.16 20.91
N GLY A 252 -7.82 6.62 21.82
CA GLY A 252 -8.16 5.48 22.67
C GLY A 252 -8.47 5.83 24.13
N SER A 253 -8.23 7.07 24.55
CA SER A 253 -8.53 7.51 25.92
C SER A 253 -9.96 8.03 26.01
N PRO A 254 -10.78 7.59 26.97
CA PRO A 254 -12.11 8.13 27.20
C PRO A 254 -12.07 9.65 27.34
N ALA A 255 -12.97 10.34 26.65
CA ALA A 255 -13.06 11.80 26.67
C ALA A 255 -13.73 12.26 27.98
N ARG A 256 -13.11 11.99 29.13
CA ARG A 256 -13.62 12.42 30.45
C ARG A 256 -13.83 13.94 30.45
N GLY A 257 -15.02 14.38 30.87
CA GLY A 257 -15.41 15.79 30.86
C GLY A 257 -15.94 16.30 29.52
N VAL A 258 -16.08 15.42 28.52
CA VAL A 258 -16.73 15.72 27.24
C VAL A 258 -17.93 14.80 27.06
N VAL A 259 -19.01 15.35 26.50
CA VAL A 259 -20.22 14.64 26.14
C VAL A 259 -20.41 14.74 24.63
N LEU A 260 -20.61 13.61 23.96
CA LEU A 260 -20.91 13.58 22.54
C LEU A 260 -22.43 13.55 22.31
N ARG A 261 -22.90 14.39 21.38
CA ARG A 261 -24.31 14.45 21.00
C ARG A 261 -24.53 14.34 19.49
N PRO A 262 -25.45 13.48 19.05
CA PRO A 262 -25.78 13.34 17.64
C PRO A 262 -26.46 14.60 17.10
N LEU A 263 -26.28 14.85 15.81
CA LEU A 263 -26.99 15.88 15.07
C LEU A 263 -28.25 15.34 14.42
N ARG A 264 -29.30 16.17 14.35
CA ARG A 264 -30.50 15.89 13.55
C ARG A 264 -30.16 15.80 12.06
N GLN A 265 -29.24 16.66 11.59
CA GLN A 265 -28.67 16.59 10.26
C GLN A 265 -27.67 15.43 10.20
N LYS A 266 -27.87 14.51 9.25
CA LYS A 266 -26.99 13.36 9.07
C LYS A 266 -25.75 13.72 8.26
N PHE A 267 -24.67 14.04 8.95
CA PHE A 267 -23.32 14.14 8.39
C PHE A 267 -22.67 12.76 8.54
N VAL A 268 -22.76 11.93 7.50
CA VAL A 268 -22.28 10.53 7.55
C VAL A 268 -21.06 10.37 6.67
N ARG A 269 -20.05 9.71 7.23
CA ARG A 269 -18.84 9.27 6.52
C ARG A 269 -18.75 7.75 6.54
N ARG A 270 -18.22 7.14 5.48
CA ARG A 270 -18.09 5.68 5.37
C ARG A 270 -16.63 5.29 5.53
N LEU A 271 -16.31 4.53 6.56
CA LEU A 271 -14.97 3.96 6.73
C LEU A 271 -14.84 2.77 5.78
N ARG A 272 -13.90 2.87 4.85
CA ARG A 272 -13.67 1.86 3.80
C ARG A 272 -12.33 1.20 4.00
N LEU A 273 -12.31 -0.12 3.86
CA LEU A 273 -11.11 -0.89 3.60
C LEU A 273 -11.11 -1.22 2.10
N ALA A 274 -10.09 -0.75 1.38
CA ALA A 274 -9.78 -1.22 0.05
C ALA A 274 -8.53 -2.09 0.13
N VAL A 275 -8.57 -3.27 -0.48
CA VAL A 275 -7.42 -4.17 -0.57
C VAL A 275 -7.23 -4.58 -2.01
N ASP A 276 -5.97 -4.65 -2.41
CA ASP A 276 -5.62 -5.32 -3.64
C ASP A 276 -5.75 -6.83 -3.39
N PRO A 277 -6.74 -7.53 -3.99
CA PRO A 277 -6.93 -8.97 -3.80
C PRO A 277 -5.74 -9.77 -4.35
N LEU A 278 -4.88 -9.08 -5.11
CA LEU A 278 -3.65 -9.63 -5.50
C LEU A 278 -2.65 -9.62 -4.31
N ALA A 279 -2.34 -8.48 -3.68
CA ALA A 279 -1.38 -8.41 -2.57
C ALA A 279 -1.88 -9.10 -1.29
N ILE A 280 -3.18 -8.98 -1.02
CA ILE A 280 -3.82 -9.50 0.19
C ILE A 280 -4.87 -10.52 -0.24
N PRO A 281 -4.65 -11.84 0.00
CA PRO A 281 -5.63 -12.86 -0.30
C PRO A 281 -6.96 -12.59 0.40
N GLU A 282 -8.07 -12.95 -0.25
CA GLU A 282 -9.42 -12.68 0.26
C GLU A 282 -9.66 -13.14 1.71
N PRO A 283 -9.20 -14.32 2.18
CA PRO A 283 -9.34 -14.70 3.58
C PRO A 283 -8.64 -13.75 4.56
N LEU A 284 -7.43 -13.27 4.20
CA LEU A 284 -6.70 -12.29 5.02
C LEU A 284 -7.39 -10.93 4.97
N ALA A 285 -7.95 -10.54 3.82
CA ALA A 285 -8.72 -9.31 3.68
C ALA A 285 -10.00 -9.31 4.52
N GLU A 286 -10.71 -10.44 4.58
CA GLU A 286 -11.90 -10.60 5.44
C GLU A 286 -11.52 -10.58 6.93
N ASP A 287 -10.46 -11.28 7.33
CA ASP A 287 -9.96 -11.24 8.71
C ASP A 287 -9.53 -9.81 9.12
N LEU A 288 -8.82 -9.10 8.22
CA LEU A 288 -8.43 -7.70 8.42
C LEU A 288 -9.67 -6.81 8.55
N CYS A 289 -10.66 -6.97 7.68
CA CYS A 289 -11.94 -6.26 7.73
C CYS A 289 -12.66 -6.48 9.06
N ALA A 290 -12.83 -7.74 9.48
CA ALA A 290 -13.47 -8.09 10.75
C ALA A 290 -12.71 -7.52 11.96
N SER A 291 -11.38 -7.58 11.93
CA SER A 291 -10.51 -7.02 12.96
C SER A 291 -10.64 -5.49 13.08
N LEU A 292 -10.68 -4.78 11.94
CA LEU A 292 -10.87 -3.34 11.90
C LEU A 292 -12.29 -2.92 12.33
N ARG A 293 -13.32 -3.72 12.01
CA ARG A 293 -14.68 -3.52 12.53
C ARG A 293 -14.75 -3.63 14.05
N ARG A 294 -14.10 -4.63 14.65
CA ARG A 294 -14.00 -4.75 16.11
C ARG A 294 -13.30 -3.53 16.71
N ARG A 295 -12.21 -3.07 16.10
CA ARG A 295 -11.50 -1.85 16.51
C ARG A 295 -12.39 -0.61 16.42
N TYR A 296 -13.18 -0.46 15.35
CA TYR A 296 -14.16 0.63 15.23
C TYR A 296 -15.14 0.64 16.40
N VAL A 297 -15.72 -0.52 16.72
CA VAL A 297 -16.65 -0.68 17.85
C VAL A 297 -15.98 -0.25 19.15
N LEU A 298 -14.77 -0.74 19.44
CA LEU A 298 -14.04 -0.40 20.67
C LEU A 298 -13.76 1.11 20.79
N ARG A 299 -13.32 1.76 19.70
CA ARG A 299 -13.04 3.21 19.72
C ARG A 299 -14.31 4.02 19.93
N THR A 300 -15.41 3.65 19.27
CA THR A 300 -16.66 4.39 19.39
C THR A 300 -17.34 4.23 20.75
N THR A 301 -17.37 3.01 21.31
CA THR A 301 -17.96 2.76 22.62
C THR A 301 -17.16 3.38 23.76
N ALA A 302 -15.83 3.51 23.63
CA ALA A 302 -14.97 4.18 24.62
C ALA A 302 -15.37 5.65 24.86
N HIS A 303 -16.09 6.27 23.92
CA HIS A 303 -16.60 7.64 24.02
C HIS A 303 -18.11 7.72 24.28
N GLY A 304 -18.76 6.60 24.59
CA GLY A 304 -20.20 6.55 24.86
C GLY A 304 -21.08 6.73 23.61
N SER A 305 -20.50 6.68 22.41
CA SER A 305 -21.24 6.72 21.15
C SER A 305 -21.70 5.33 20.74
N VAL A 306 -22.86 5.26 20.07
CA VAL A 306 -23.37 4.00 19.50
C VAL A 306 -22.63 3.70 18.19
N PRO A 307 -21.96 2.54 18.07
CA PRO A 307 -21.28 2.16 16.84
C PRO A 307 -22.28 1.94 15.69
N ALA A 308 -22.03 2.59 14.55
CA ALA A 308 -22.82 2.40 13.33
C ALA A 308 -22.12 1.44 12.36
N VAL A 309 -22.18 0.14 12.65
CA VAL A 309 -21.65 -0.93 11.80
C VAL A 309 -22.72 -1.34 10.78
N THR A 310 -22.34 -1.50 9.51
CA THR A 310 -23.25 -1.99 8.46
C THR A 310 -23.51 -3.49 8.67
N GLN A 311 -24.75 -3.90 8.92
CA GLN A 311 -25.13 -5.31 9.03
C GLN A 311 -25.13 -5.97 7.64
N GLN A 312 -24.14 -6.82 7.38
CA GLN A 312 -24.25 -8.00 6.52
C GLN A 312 -23.50 -9.18 7.19
N ASP A 313 -24.24 -9.80 8.11
CA ASP A 313 -24.29 -11.21 8.57
C ASP A 313 -23.12 -11.86 9.35
N PRO A 314 -23.32 -13.02 10.02
CA PRO A 314 -23.58 -13.08 11.45
C PRO A 314 -22.50 -13.89 12.19
N ASP A 315 -21.90 -13.32 13.22
CA ASP A 315 -21.45 -14.15 14.34
C ASP A 315 -21.38 -13.30 15.62
N ARG A 316 -22.41 -13.49 16.45
CA ARG A 316 -22.37 -13.10 17.86
C ARG A 316 -21.47 -14.10 18.58
N GLY A 317 -20.18 -13.80 18.63
CA GLY A 317 -19.27 -14.34 19.64
C GLY A 317 -19.05 -13.30 20.74
N THR A 318 -19.61 -13.57 21.92
CA THR A 318 -19.35 -12.89 23.20
C THR A 318 -17.83 -12.72 23.45
N PRO A 319 -17.37 -11.63 24.09
CA PRO A 319 -15.94 -11.38 24.23
C PRO A 319 -15.30 -12.37 25.21
N ALA A 320 -14.23 -13.03 24.79
CA ALA A 320 -13.24 -13.58 25.69
C ALA A 320 -12.13 -12.54 25.85
N ASP A 321 -12.09 -11.95 27.04
CA ASP A 321 -10.93 -11.25 27.58
C ASP A 321 -9.77 -12.25 27.72
N PRO A 322 -8.52 -11.81 27.48
CA PRO A 322 -7.62 -11.88 28.62
C PRO A 322 -6.82 -10.59 28.76
N ALA A 323 -7.10 -9.89 29.86
CA ALA A 323 -6.18 -9.47 30.89
C ALA A 323 -4.81 -8.94 30.42
N ASP A 324 -4.60 -7.68 30.75
CA ASP A 324 -3.33 -7.15 31.29
C ASP A 324 -2.47 -8.26 31.91
N ALA A 325 -1.37 -8.58 31.25
CA ALA A 325 -0.22 -9.23 31.86
C ALA A 325 1.04 -8.60 31.30
N GLY A 326 1.78 -7.93 32.18
CA GLY A 326 2.95 -7.14 31.88
C GLY A 326 3.96 -7.91 31.02
N CYS A 327 4.18 -7.41 29.81
CA CYS A 327 5.34 -7.79 29.02
C CYS A 327 6.44 -6.77 29.35
N ALA A 328 7.53 -7.24 29.94
CA ALA A 328 8.72 -6.42 30.15
C ALA A 328 9.16 -5.85 28.79
N VAL A 329 9.12 -4.52 28.67
CA VAL A 329 9.60 -3.80 27.48
C VAL A 329 11.11 -4.10 27.38
N PRO A 330 11.59 -4.82 26.35
CA PRO A 330 13.03 -4.95 26.15
C PRO A 330 13.63 -3.54 26.00
N PRO A 331 14.90 -3.33 26.42
CA PRO A 331 15.51 -2.01 26.38
C PRO A 331 15.39 -1.41 24.97
N PRO A 332 15.20 -0.08 24.85
CA PRO A 332 14.96 0.56 23.57
C PRO A 332 16.15 0.29 22.66
N VAL A 333 15.92 -0.51 21.61
CA VAL A 333 16.83 -0.55 20.48
C VAL A 333 16.65 0.81 19.78
N LEU A 334 17.72 1.60 19.71
CA LEU A 334 17.69 2.85 18.96
C LEU A 334 17.28 2.52 17.51
N LEU A 335 16.35 3.28 16.94
CA LEU A 335 15.90 3.09 15.54
C LEU A 335 17.05 3.14 14.54
N SER A 336 18.19 3.75 14.90
CA SER A 336 19.43 3.75 14.14
C SER A 336 20.17 2.40 14.13
N GLU A 337 19.95 1.57 15.14
CA GLU A 337 20.53 0.21 15.25
C GLU A 337 19.63 -0.85 14.60
N LEU A 338 18.33 -0.60 14.53
CA LEU A 338 17.43 -1.29 13.60
C LEU A 338 17.61 -0.70 12.20
N HIS A 339 18.69 -1.09 11.52
CA HIS A 339 18.79 -0.87 10.08
C HIS A 339 17.70 -1.70 9.38
N TRP A 340 16.50 -1.15 9.33
CA TRP A 340 15.52 -1.47 8.31
C TRP A 340 16.08 -0.94 7.00
N SER A 341 17.03 -1.68 6.45
CA SER A 341 17.41 -1.51 5.07
C SER A 341 16.15 -1.82 4.25
N SER A 342 15.57 -0.81 3.62
CA SER A 342 14.65 -0.96 2.49
C SER A 342 15.19 -2.11 1.63
N PRO A 343 14.43 -3.19 1.38
CA PRO A 343 15.02 -4.46 0.96
C PRO A 343 15.77 -4.34 -0.38
N GLY A 344 17.07 -4.09 -0.27
CA GLY A 344 18.07 -4.77 -1.03
C GLY A 344 18.02 -6.26 -0.68
N ARG A 345 17.36 -7.01 -1.56
CA ARG A 345 17.81 -8.34 -2.05
C ARG A 345 17.69 -9.49 -1.06
N CYS A 346 16.70 -10.35 -1.28
CA CYS A 346 16.90 -11.79 -1.12
C CYS A 346 17.99 -12.26 -2.10
N GLY A 347 19.26 -12.09 -1.73
CA GLY A 347 20.38 -12.85 -2.27
C GLY A 347 20.51 -12.90 -3.79
N GLY A 348 20.10 -11.88 -4.56
CA GLY A 348 20.16 -11.92 -6.02
C GLY A 348 19.20 -12.90 -6.72
N PHE A 349 18.13 -13.36 -6.06
CA PHE A 349 17.10 -14.17 -6.69
C PHE A 349 16.18 -13.29 -7.57
N GLU A 350 16.24 -13.48 -8.88
CA GLU A 350 15.43 -12.76 -9.88
C GLU A 350 14.25 -13.62 -10.38
N PRO A 351 13.16 -13.02 -10.89
CA PRO A 351 12.04 -13.75 -11.46
C PRO A 351 12.41 -14.76 -12.57
N GLU A 352 13.47 -14.49 -13.35
CA GLU A 352 14.01 -15.42 -14.36
C GLU A 352 14.45 -16.77 -13.76
N HIS A 353 14.80 -16.83 -12.47
CA HIS A 353 15.18 -18.06 -11.80
C HIS A 353 13.99 -18.99 -11.52
N LEU A 354 12.76 -18.46 -11.42
CA LEU A 354 11.55 -19.27 -11.29
C LEU A 354 11.34 -20.15 -12.51
N HIS A 355 11.55 -19.58 -13.70
CA HIS A 355 11.47 -20.31 -14.96
C HIS A 355 12.51 -21.44 -15.01
N LEU A 356 13.76 -21.14 -14.63
CA LEU A 356 14.85 -22.11 -14.55
C LEU A 356 14.47 -23.30 -13.65
N LEU A 357 13.96 -23.05 -12.44
CA LEU A 357 13.56 -24.12 -11.51
C LEU A 357 12.41 -24.96 -12.06
N ARG A 358 11.41 -24.35 -12.72
CA ARG A 358 10.32 -25.09 -13.38
C ARG A 358 10.82 -26.01 -14.48
N VAL A 359 11.76 -25.56 -15.32
CA VAL A 359 12.32 -26.39 -16.40
C VAL A 359 13.10 -27.58 -15.81
N ILE A 360 13.87 -27.37 -14.75
CA ILE A 360 14.57 -28.46 -14.05
C ILE A 360 13.57 -29.44 -13.43
N GLY A 361 12.54 -28.95 -12.72
CA GLY A 361 11.52 -29.80 -12.12
C GLY A 361 10.72 -30.63 -13.11
N ARG A 362 10.47 -30.09 -14.32
CA ARG A 362 9.76 -30.79 -15.40
C ARG A 362 10.61 -31.85 -16.09
N THR A 363 11.91 -31.57 -16.30
CA THR A 363 12.81 -32.46 -17.05
C THR A 363 13.44 -33.54 -16.17
N GLY A 364 13.61 -33.28 -14.87
CA GLY A 364 14.28 -34.20 -13.94
C GLY A 364 15.76 -34.44 -14.27
N SER A 365 16.34 -33.65 -15.19
CA SER A 365 17.69 -33.84 -15.73
C SER A 365 18.33 -32.50 -16.07
N LEU A 366 19.49 -32.20 -15.50
CA LEU A 366 20.23 -30.96 -15.81
C LEU A 366 20.65 -30.86 -17.28
N ASN A 367 20.94 -31.99 -17.94
CA ASN A 367 21.28 -31.99 -19.35
C ASN A 367 20.07 -31.58 -20.21
N GLN A 368 18.91 -32.21 -19.98
CA GLN A 368 17.69 -31.87 -20.72
C GLN A 368 17.20 -30.45 -20.40
N ALA A 369 17.31 -30.02 -19.13
CA ALA A 369 16.99 -28.66 -18.72
C ALA A 369 17.89 -27.62 -19.42
N ALA A 370 19.19 -27.89 -19.54
CA ALA A 370 20.12 -27.01 -20.23
C ALA A 370 19.80 -26.89 -21.72
N SER A 371 19.49 -28.01 -22.39
CA SER A 371 19.01 -28.01 -23.77
C SER A 371 17.71 -27.20 -23.93
N ALA A 372 16.74 -27.37 -23.03
CA ALA A 372 15.48 -26.62 -23.06
C ALA A 372 15.64 -25.12 -22.80
N LEU A 373 16.64 -24.73 -22.00
CA LEU A 373 17.00 -23.34 -21.70
C LEU A 373 17.99 -22.73 -22.70
N LEU A 374 18.40 -23.47 -23.73
CA LEU A 374 19.39 -23.06 -24.74
C LEU A 374 20.73 -22.61 -24.13
N VAL A 375 21.19 -23.31 -23.09
CA VAL A 375 22.47 -23.08 -22.42
C VAL A 375 23.26 -24.38 -22.32
N THR A 376 24.56 -24.30 -22.04
CA THR A 376 25.35 -25.50 -21.75
C THR A 376 25.06 -26.01 -20.33
N GLN A 377 25.10 -27.32 -20.13
CA GLN A 377 24.87 -27.90 -18.80
C GLN A 377 25.86 -27.38 -17.73
N PRO A 378 27.18 -27.23 -18.00
CA PRO A 378 28.09 -26.61 -17.04
C PRO A 378 27.71 -25.16 -16.67
N ALA A 379 27.18 -24.38 -17.61
CA ALA A 379 26.69 -23.03 -17.35
C ALA A 379 25.44 -23.04 -16.46
N LEU A 380 24.50 -23.96 -16.71
CA LEU A 380 23.30 -24.14 -15.89
C LEU A 380 23.67 -24.54 -14.45
N THR A 381 24.56 -25.53 -14.27
CA THR A 381 25.04 -25.96 -12.95
C THR A 381 25.71 -24.83 -12.19
N ARG A 382 26.55 -24.03 -12.86
CA ARG A 382 27.21 -22.87 -12.24
C ARG A 382 26.20 -21.80 -11.82
N ARG A 383 25.16 -21.56 -12.63
CA ARG A 383 24.08 -20.62 -12.32
C ARG A 383 23.27 -21.08 -11.11
N ILE A 384 22.94 -22.38 -11.02
CA ILE A 384 22.25 -22.96 -9.85
C ILE A 384 23.11 -22.79 -8.59
N ARG A 385 24.38 -23.21 -8.62
CA ARG A 385 25.27 -23.09 -7.45
C ARG A 385 25.44 -21.66 -6.97
N ARG A 386 25.56 -20.70 -7.91
CA ARG A 386 25.63 -19.28 -7.57
C ARG A 386 24.34 -18.82 -6.91
N LEU A 387 23.20 -19.24 -7.43
CA LEU A 387 21.89 -18.91 -6.89
C LEU A 387 21.69 -19.51 -5.50
N GLU A 388 22.03 -20.78 -5.30
CA GLU A 388 21.97 -21.45 -4.00
C GLU A 388 22.91 -20.80 -2.97
N ALA A 389 24.11 -20.40 -3.39
CA ALA A 389 25.04 -19.68 -2.53
C ALA A 389 24.54 -18.28 -2.17
N SER A 390 23.86 -17.61 -3.09
CA SER A 390 23.42 -16.24 -2.91
C SER A 390 22.12 -16.14 -2.10
N CYS A 391 21.18 -17.07 -2.28
CA CYS A 391 20.01 -17.19 -1.43
C CYS A 391 20.23 -18.05 -0.18
N GLY A 392 21.35 -18.76 -0.05
CA GLY A 392 21.62 -19.64 1.10
C GLY A 392 20.67 -20.83 1.24
N LEU A 393 20.02 -21.25 0.14
CA LEU A 393 19.03 -22.32 0.15
C LEU A 393 19.40 -23.39 -0.89
N PRO A 394 19.34 -24.70 -0.53
CA PRO A 394 19.44 -25.76 -1.54
C PRO A 394 18.17 -25.72 -2.39
N LEU A 395 18.33 -25.58 -3.70
CA LEU A 395 17.24 -25.52 -4.67
C LEU A 395 17.08 -26.84 -5.43
N VAL A 396 18.19 -27.58 -5.56
CA VAL A 396 18.25 -28.81 -6.35
C VAL A 396 19.05 -29.87 -5.60
N HIS A 397 18.67 -31.15 -5.73
CA HIS A 397 19.46 -32.27 -5.23
C HIS A 397 19.59 -33.38 -6.28
N SER A 398 20.70 -34.13 -6.20
CA SER A 398 20.91 -35.34 -7.00
C SER A 398 20.06 -36.49 -6.45
N THR A 399 19.45 -37.26 -7.36
CA THR A 399 18.75 -38.51 -7.03
C THR A 399 19.35 -39.65 -7.85
N ALA A 400 19.07 -40.90 -7.48
CA ALA A 400 19.51 -42.08 -8.24
C ALA A 400 19.02 -42.09 -9.70
N ARG A 401 17.98 -41.31 -10.03
CA ARG A 401 17.37 -41.20 -11.37
C ARG A 401 17.65 -39.85 -12.06
N GLY A 402 18.54 -39.02 -11.53
CA GLY A 402 18.91 -37.73 -12.11
C GLY A 402 18.85 -36.59 -11.10
N THR A 403 18.00 -35.60 -11.34
CA THR A 403 17.97 -34.35 -10.58
C THR A 403 16.55 -34.02 -10.16
N SER A 404 16.35 -33.60 -8.91
CA SER A 404 15.03 -33.18 -8.41
C SER A 404 15.10 -31.85 -7.68
N LEU A 405 13.99 -31.10 -7.71
CA LEU A 405 13.85 -29.88 -6.93
C LEU A 405 13.83 -30.21 -5.44
N SER A 406 14.49 -29.39 -4.62
CA SER A 406 14.35 -29.47 -3.17
C SER A 406 12.91 -29.15 -2.72
N ALA A 407 12.58 -29.47 -1.47
CA ALA A 407 11.31 -29.05 -0.87
C ALA A 407 11.17 -27.51 -0.89
N THR A 408 12.28 -26.81 -0.66
CA THR A 408 12.40 -25.35 -0.76
C THR A 408 12.03 -24.82 -2.13
N ALA A 409 12.66 -25.34 -3.19
CA ALA A 409 12.35 -24.91 -4.55
C ALA A 409 10.90 -25.20 -4.94
N ARG A 410 10.32 -26.33 -4.50
CA ARG A 410 8.90 -26.63 -4.73
C ARG A 410 7.97 -25.65 -4.02
N ARG A 411 8.22 -25.35 -2.73
CA ARG A 411 7.44 -24.35 -1.98
C ARG A 411 7.54 -22.98 -2.63
N LEU A 412 8.75 -22.59 -3.05
CA LEU A 412 8.99 -21.32 -3.74
C LEU A 412 8.16 -21.21 -5.02
N LEU A 413 8.19 -22.22 -5.88
CA LEU A 413 7.37 -22.25 -7.10
C LEU A 413 5.86 -22.27 -6.84
N ALA A 414 5.42 -22.88 -5.74
CA ALA A 414 4.01 -22.89 -5.35
C ALA A 414 3.54 -21.50 -4.90
N CYS A 415 4.33 -20.81 -4.07
CA CYS A 415 4.02 -19.48 -3.56
C CYS A 415 4.08 -18.40 -4.65
N THR A 416 4.99 -18.50 -5.62
CA THR A 416 5.13 -17.49 -6.69
C THR A 416 4.18 -17.71 -7.86
N GLY A 417 3.68 -18.93 -8.04
CA GLY A 417 2.88 -19.33 -9.21
C GLY A 417 1.73 -18.38 -9.57
N PRO A 418 0.88 -17.95 -8.61
CA PRO A 418 -0.20 -17.01 -8.89
C PRO A 418 0.28 -15.64 -9.38
N ALA A 419 1.37 -15.12 -8.81
CA ALA A 419 1.95 -13.84 -9.23
C ALA A 419 2.58 -13.93 -10.64
N GLU A 420 3.26 -15.04 -10.95
CA GLU A 420 3.81 -15.30 -12.28
C GLU A 420 2.70 -15.38 -13.35
N HIS A 421 1.59 -16.08 -13.06
CA HIS A 421 0.48 -16.21 -14.00
C HIS A 421 -0.15 -14.86 -14.32
N ARG A 422 -0.29 -13.99 -13.32
CA ARG A 422 -0.81 -12.62 -13.49
C ARG A 422 0.14 -11.74 -14.29
N LEU A 423 1.46 -11.85 -14.07
CA LEU A 423 2.45 -11.15 -14.89
C LEU A 423 2.36 -11.57 -16.36
N ASP A 424 2.23 -12.88 -16.61
CA ASP A 424 2.06 -13.41 -17.96
C ASP A 424 0.75 -12.95 -18.60
N ALA A 425 -0.36 -12.96 -17.85
CA ALA A 425 -1.66 -12.49 -18.31
C ALA A 425 -1.62 -10.99 -18.66
N LEU A 426 -1.04 -10.15 -17.80
CA LEU A 426 -0.86 -8.72 -18.05
C LEU A 426 0.02 -8.48 -19.28
N ALA A 427 1.18 -9.15 -19.36
CA ALA A 427 2.09 -8.99 -20.50
C ALA A 427 1.46 -9.46 -21.82
N ASN A 428 0.59 -10.46 -21.80
CA ASN A 428 -0.17 -10.89 -22.98
C ASN A 428 -1.24 -9.87 -23.35
N HIS A 429 -1.99 -9.38 -22.37
CA HIS A 429 -3.02 -8.35 -22.58
C HIS A 429 -2.41 -7.08 -23.18
N LEU A 430 -1.34 -6.55 -22.58
CA LEU A 430 -0.65 -5.35 -23.07
C LEU A 430 -0.12 -5.52 -24.49
N ARG A 431 0.37 -6.71 -24.86
CA ARG A 431 0.83 -7.01 -26.23
C ARG A 431 -0.30 -7.08 -27.24
N GLN A 432 -1.51 -7.43 -26.82
CA GLN A 432 -2.69 -7.62 -27.67
C GLN A 432 -3.49 -6.32 -27.85
N SER A 433 -3.51 -5.43 -26.85
CA SER A 433 -4.26 -4.17 -26.89
C SER A 433 -3.71 -3.13 -27.89
N GLY A 434 -2.61 -3.42 -28.60
CA GLY A 434 -2.01 -2.55 -29.61
C GLY A 434 -1.32 -1.31 -29.00
N PRO A 435 -0.49 -0.58 -29.77
CA PRO A 435 0.23 0.57 -29.24
C PRO A 435 -0.75 1.70 -28.89
N ALA A 436 -0.80 2.09 -27.62
CA ALA A 436 -1.33 3.39 -27.22
C ALA A 436 -0.48 4.52 -27.84
N ALA A 437 -1.09 5.67 -28.13
CA ALA A 437 -0.43 6.83 -28.70
C ALA A 437 0.86 7.19 -27.92
N GLY A 438 2.01 7.25 -28.62
CA GLY A 438 3.30 7.62 -28.02
C GLY A 438 4.45 6.61 -28.16
N MET A 439 4.26 5.48 -28.86
CA MET A 439 5.37 4.55 -29.14
C MET A 439 6.44 5.25 -30.02
N PRO A 440 7.74 5.17 -29.69
CA PRO A 440 8.78 5.67 -30.58
C PRO A 440 8.73 4.91 -31.93
N PRO A 441 8.94 5.60 -33.07
CA PRO A 441 8.87 4.96 -34.38
C PRO A 441 9.86 3.79 -34.44
N ALA A 442 9.46 2.70 -35.10
CA ALA A 442 10.33 1.56 -35.34
C ALA A 442 11.57 2.04 -36.13
N GLU A 443 12.77 1.79 -35.60
CA GLU A 443 14.02 2.09 -36.31
C GLU A 443 14.07 1.25 -37.60
N GLY A 444 13.89 1.93 -38.73
CA GLY A 444 13.87 1.32 -40.06
C GLY A 444 13.62 2.30 -41.22
N ALA A 445 13.25 3.55 -40.95
CA ALA A 445 13.07 4.57 -42.00
C ALA A 445 13.64 5.93 -41.56
N ALA A 446 14.96 6.05 -41.49
CA ALA A 446 15.64 7.34 -41.50
C ALA A 446 16.92 7.20 -42.32
N GLY A 447 16.96 7.86 -43.47
CA GLY A 447 18.17 8.00 -44.29
C GLY A 447 19.29 8.72 -43.52
N PRO A 448 20.49 8.84 -44.12
CA PRO A 448 21.68 9.27 -43.42
C PRO A 448 21.49 10.67 -42.81
N VAL A 449 21.83 10.79 -41.53
CA VAL A 449 21.86 12.04 -40.77
C VAL A 449 22.88 12.99 -41.42
N PRO A 450 22.50 14.22 -41.81
CA PRO A 450 23.47 15.18 -42.35
C PRO A 450 24.40 15.64 -41.21
N SER A 451 25.70 15.68 -41.51
CA SER A 451 26.73 16.15 -40.57
C SER A 451 26.53 17.64 -40.22
N PRO A 452 26.87 18.08 -38.99
CA PRO A 452 26.68 19.45 -38.57
C PRO A 452 27.61 20.41 -39.32
N VAL A 453 27.02 21.37 -40.02
CA VAL A 453 27.71 22.49 -40.66
C VAL A 453 28.34 23.36 -39.57
N ARG A 454 29.67 23.51 -39.58
CA ARG A 454 30.39 24.46 -38.72
C ARG A 454 30.07 25.90 -39.15
N PRO A 455 29.87 26.84 -38.21
CA PRO A 455 29.65 28.25 -38.55
C PRO A 455 30.94 28.87 -39.12
N ARG A 456 30.83 29.49 -40.31
CA ARG A 456 31.89 30.34 -40.89
C ARG A 456 32.04 31.61 -40.06
N LYS A 457 33.27 31.92 -39.64
CA LYS A 457 33.64 33.22 -39.07
C LYS A 457 33.41 34.33 -40.11
N ALA A 458 32.81 35.45 -39.68
CA ALA A 458 32.70 36.66 -40.48
C ALA A 458 34.08 37.33 -40.63
N PRO A 459 34.46 37.86 -41.81
CA PRO A 459 35.62 38.72 -41.95
C PRO A 459 35.28 40.15 -41.51
N ARG A 460 36.31 40.87 -41.04
CA ARG A 460 36.29 42.28 -40.64
C ARG A 460 35.94 43.21 -41.79
#